data_AF-A0A959G799-F1
#
_entry.id   AF-A0A959G799-F1
#
_cell.length_a   1.000
_cell.length_b   1.000
_cell.length_c   1.000
_cell.angle_alpha   90.00
_cell.angle_beta   90.00
_cell.angle_gamma   90.00
#
_symmetry.space_group_name_H-M   'P 1'
#
loop_
_entity.id
_entity.type
_entity.pdbx_description
1 polymer ?
#
loop_
_entity_poly.entity_id
_entity_poly.type
_entity_poly.pdbx_seq_one_letter_code
_entity_poly.pdbx_strand_id
1 'polypeptide(L)'
;MKKLYAKVLVLILFMISCTKESVLFEKEVWWYGHWENMEVQNQYFSSGWLRSSRSQFFFSTLDTVTDHIFLKTLVDYSYKNKWKIIELEGGQFVKINQIEEESLIELFGPAESIEDLGENGVIYRNIKFEHPLIPDSVLYMR
;
A
#
# COMPACT_ATOMS: atom_id res chain seq x y z
N MET A 1 22.24 -29.19 29.90
CA MET A 1 21.36 -29.17 28.70
C MET A 1 20.19 -28.17 28.81
N LYS A 2 19.42 -28.13 29.91
CA LYS A 2 18.27 -27.21 30.07
C LYS A 2 18.58 -25.70 29.87
N LYS A 3 19.76 -25.23 30.30
CA LYS A 3 20.20 -23.83 30.15
C LYS A 3 20.55 -23.42 28.71
N LEU A 4 20.96 -24.38 27.87
CA LEU A 4 21.29 -24.10 26.47
C LEU A 4 20.01 -23.94 25.65
N TYR A 5 19.02 -24.79 25.89
CA TYR A 5 17.69 -24.68 25.30
C TYR A 5 17.02 -23.34 25.55
N ALA A 6 17.07 -22.85 26.80
CA ALA A 6 16.49 -21.54 27.12
C ALA A 6 17.17 -20.39 26.36
N LYS A 7 18.50 -20.44 26.17
CA LYS A 7 19.24 -19.42 25.40
C LYS A 7 18.92 -19.46 23.91
N VAL A 8 18.78 -20.65 23.33
CA VAL A 8 18.39 -20.82 21.92
C VAL A 8 16.95 -20.36 21.71
N LEU A 9 16.04 -20.68 22.64
CA LEU A 9 14.65 -20.23 22.57
C LEU A 9 14.54 -18.70 22.67
N VAL A 10 15.29 -18.07 23.57
CA VAL A 10 15.33 -16.60 23.69
C VAL A 10 15.93 -15.96 22.44
N LEU A 11 16.97 -16.55 21.84
CA LEU A 11 17.54 -16.06 20.58
C LEU A 11 16.53 -16.16 19.43
N ILE A 12 15.79 -17.27 19.33
CA ILE A 12 14.74 -17.46 18.33
C ILE A 12 13.60 -16.44 18.56
N LEU A 13 13.14 -16.26 19.80
CA LEU A 13 12.11 -15.28 20.14
C LEU A 13 12.59 -13.84 19.87
N PHE A 14 13.87 -13.54 20.08
CA PHE A 14 14.47 -12.23 19.76
C PHE A 14 14.55 -12.00 18.25
N MET A 15 14.88 -13.02 17.47
CA MET A 15 14.87 -12.97 16.00
C MET A 15 13.45 -12.83 15.45
N ILE A 16 12.45 -13.49 16.05
CA ILE A 16 11.03 -13.30 15.72
C ILE A 16 10.54 -11.91 16.13
N SER A 17 11.09 -11.31 17.19
CA SER A 17 10.74 -9.95 17.63
C SER A 17 11.36 -8.84 16.76
N CYS A 18 12.20 -9.19 15.79
CA CYS A 18 12.87 -8.24 14.87
C CYS A 18 12.13 -8.08 13.52
N THR A 19 10.91 -8.61 13.37
CA THR A 19 10.10 -8.50 12.16
C THR A 19 9.11 -7.32 12.21
N LYS A 20 9.59 -6.11 12.54
CA LYS A 20 8.69 -4.95 12.66
C LYS A 20 8.28 -4.32 11.32
N GLU A 21 9.04 -4.52 10.25
CA GLU A 21 8.69 -4.01 8.91
C GLU A 21 8.10 -5.09 7.99
N SER A 22 8.55 -6.35 8.08
CA SER A 22 8.06 -7.42 7.20
C SER A 22 6.57 -7.75 7.39
N VAL A 23 5.99 -7.36 8.53
CA VAL A 23 4.56 -7.56 8.85
C VAL A 23 3.66 -6.45 8.29
N LEU A 24 4.20 -5.28 7.93
CA LEU A 24 3.42 -4.21 7.26
C LEU A 24 2.73 -4.72 5.98
N PHE A 25 3.30 -5.77 5.38
CA PHE A 25 3.19 -6.05 3.95
C PHE A 25 2.99 -7.53 3.60
N GLU A 26 2.88 -8.44 4.57
CA GLU A 26 2.71 -9.89 4.35
C GLU A 26 1.52 -10.29 3.45
N LYS A 27 0.60 -9.36 3.16
CA LYS A 27 -0.50 -9.49 2.18
C LYS A 27 -0.72 -8.22 1.35
N GLU A 28 0.34 -7.64 0.78
CA GLU A 28 0.28 -6.53 -0.20
C GLU A 28 -0.43 -6.88 -1.51
N VAL A 29 -0.57 -8.17 -1.80
CA VAL A 29 -1.05 -8.70 -3.08
C VAL A 29 -2.39 -8.10 -3.54
N TRP A 30 -3.21 -7.57 -2.62
CA TRP A 30 -4.57 -7.13 -2.94
C TRP A 30 -4.68 -5.70 -3.47
N TRP A 31 -3.64 -4.88 -3.31
CA TRP A 31 -3.62 -3.49 -3.81
C TRP A 31 -2.34 -3.13 -4.55
N TYR A 32 -1.39 -4.07 -4.64
CA TYR A 32 -0.23 -3.94 -5.49
C TYR A 32 -0.60 -3.93 -6.98
N GLY A 33 0.04 -3.06 -7.77
CA GLY A 33 -0.14 -2.99 -9.22
C GLY A 33 -0.69 -1.65 -9.70
N HIS A 34 -1.31 -1.69 -10.88
CA HIS A 34 -1.88 -0.52 -11.56
C HIS A 34 -3.40 -0.62 -11.59
N TRP A 35 -4.05 0.50 -11.28
CA TRP A 35 -5.47 0.58 -11.11
C TRP A 35 -6.00 1.81 -11.86
N GLU A 36 -7.10 1.67 -12.59
CA GLU A 36 -7.73 2.75 -13.34
C GLU A 36 -9.00 3.22 -12.63
N ASN A 37 -9.16 4.53 -12.48
CA ASN A 37 -10.34 5.15 -11.90
C ASN A 37 -11.56 4.84 -12.77
N MET A 38 -12.63 4.34 -12.17
CA MET A 38 -13.84 3.95 -12.90
C MET A 38 -14.73 5.14 -13.30
N GLU A 39 -14.62 6.28 -12.61
CA GLU A 39 -15.43 7.47 -12.85
C GLU A 39 -14.72 8.48 -13.74
N VAL A 40 -13.40 8.60 -13.59
CA VAL A 40 -12.59 9.57 -14.34
C VAL A 40 -11.65 8.83 -15.28
N GLN A 41 -11.91 8.94 -16.58
CA GLN A 41 -11.07 8.33 -17.61
C GLN A 41 -9.63 8.82 -17.51
N ASN A 42 -8.69 7.93 -17.82
CA ASN A 42 -7.26 8.21 -17.87
C ASN A 42 -6.67 8.70 -16.53
N GLN A 43 -7.31 8.40 -15.40
CA GLN A 43 -6.72 8.56 -14.07
C GLN A 43 -6.36 7.20 -13.50
N TYR A 44 -5.17 7.13 -12.91
CA TYR A 44 -4.59 5.88 -12.43
C TYR A 44 -4.08 6.04 -11.00
N PHE A 45 -4.22 4.96 -10.25
CA PHE A 45 -3.58 4.73 -8.96
C PHE A 45 -2.59 3.57 -9.14
N SER A 46 -1.39 3.71 -8.62
CA SER A 46 -0.39 2.64 -8.64
C SER A 46 0.37 2.59 -7.33
N SER A 47 0.84 1.41 -6.96
CA SER A 47 1.72 1.26 -5.80
C SER A 47 2.99 0.52 -6.18
N GLY A 48 4.12 0.91 -5.58
CA GLY A 48 5.40 0.25 -5.83
C GLY A 48 6.42 0.50 -4.72
N TRP A 49 7.67 0.14 -4.99
CA TRP A 49 8.80 0.37 -4.08
C TRP A 49 9.91 1.18 -4.74
N LEU A 50 10.45 2.15 -4.02
CA LEU A 50 11.72 2.76 -4.36
C LEU A 50 12.87 1.86 -3.88
N ARG A 51 13.66 1.35 -4.84
CA ARG A 51 14.91 0.59 -4.62
C ARG A 51 14.82 -0.44 -3.47
N SER A 52 13.69 -1.15 -3.42
CA SER A 52 13.41 -2.23 -2.46
C SER A 52 13.40 -1.84 -0.97
N SER A 53 13.21 -0.57 -0.62
CA SER A 53 13.24 -0.14 0.79
C SER A 53 12.07 0.73 1.24
N ARG A 54 11.40 1.48 0.35
CA ARG A 54 10.29 2.36 0.73
C ARG A 54 9.10 2.18 -0.20
N SER A 55 7.97 1.79 0.38
CA SER A 55 6.71 1.65 -0.34
C SER A 55 6.10 3.03 -0.61
N GLN A 56 5.46 3.19 -1.76
CA GLN A 56 4.91 4.48 -2.20
C GLN A 56 3.66 4.29 -3.05
N PHE A 57 2.79 5.30 -3.01
CA PHE A 57 1.67 5.47 -3.92
C PHE A 57 2.00 6.48 -5.01
N PHE A 58 1.45 6.22 -6.19
CA PHE A 58 1.46 7.12 -7.32
C PHE A 58 0.02 7.36 -7.75
N PHE A 59 -0.31 8.62 -7.90
CA PHE A 59 -1.51 9.04 -8.62
C PHE A 59 -1.04 9.70 -9.90
N SER A 60 -1.67 9.33 -11.01
CA SER A 60 -1.23 9.79 -12.34
C SER A 60 -2.41 9.93 -13.27
N THR A 61 -2.21 10.71 -14.32
CA THR A 61 -3.03 10.63 -15.53
C THR A 61 -2.33 9.75 -16.57
N LEU A 62 -2.87 9.69 -17.79
CA LEU A 62 -2.21 9.05 -18.92
C LEU A 62 -0.80 9.60 -19.18
N ASP A 63 -0.62 10.91 -19.02
CA ASP A 63 0.59 11.61 -19.49
C ASP A 63 1.51 12.09 -18.36
N THR A 64 1.05 12.12 -17.10
CA THR A 64 1.83 12.68 -16.00
C THR A 64 1.56 12.03 -14.65
N VAL A 65 2.54 12.05 -13.75
CA VAL A 65 2.33 11.73 -12.33
C VAL A 65 1.86 12.99 -11.63
N THR A 66 0.66 12.94 -11.07
CA THR A 66 0.04 14.06 -10.36
C THR A 66 0.44 14.09 -8.89
N ASP A 67 0.69 12.93 -8.30
CA ASP A 67 1.11 12.83 -6.91
C ASP A 67 1.99 11.60 -6.67
N HIS A 68 2.92 11.71 -5.73
CA HIS A 68 3.87 10.69 -5.31
C HIS A 68 4.03 10.76 -3.80
N ILE A 69 3.54 9.73 -3.11
CA ILE A 69 3.40 9.76 -1.66
C ILE A 69 4.07 8.51 -1.06
N PHE A 70 5.01 8.72 -0.15
CA PHE A 70 5.62 7.63 0.59
C PHE A 70 4.69 7.11 1.69
N LEU A 71 4.70 5.79 1.87
CA LEU A 71 3.99 5.13 2.96
C LEU A 71 4.84 5.15 4.22
N LYS A 72 4.23 5.47 5.35
CA LYS A 72 4.91 5.56 6.65
C LYS A 72 4.63 4.34 7.53
N THR A 73 3.37 4.04 7.83
CA THR A 73 3.01 2.97 8.78
C THR A 73 1.61 2.41 8.52
N LEU A 74 1.43 1.09 8.66
CA LEU A 74 0.10 0.46 8.69
C LEU A 74 -0.54 0.72 10.05
N VAL A 75 -1.67 1.42 10.06
CA VAL A 75 -2.35 1.85 11.27
C VAL A 75 -3.33 0.78 11.76
N ASP A 76 -4.16 0.27 10.85
CA ASP A 76 -5.17 -0.74 11.15
C ASP A 76 -5.47 -1.58 9.90
N TYR A 77 -6.00 -2.80 10.09
CA TYR A 77 -6.39 -3.67 8.99
C TYR A 77 -7.39 -4.75 9.41
N SER A 78 -8.15 -5.24 8.44
CA SER A 78 -8.93 -6.47 8.57
C SER A 78 -8.66 -7.40 7.38
N TYR A 79 -8.05 -8.55 7.64
CA TYR A 79 -7.87 -9.58 6.61
C TYR A 79 -9.17 -10.28 6.23
N LYS A 80 -10.11 -10.38 7.17
CA LYS A 80 -11.41 -11.00 6.92
C LYS A 80 -12.27 -10.12 6.02
N ASN A 81 -12.25 -8.81 6.29
CA ASN A 81 -13.05 -7.82 5.56
C ASN A 81 -12.25 -7.10 4.47
N LYS A 82 -11.01 -7.54 4.23
CA LYS A 82 -10.14 -7.10 3.13
C LYS A 82 -9.93 -5.58 3.03
N TRP A 83 -9.67 -4.90 4.16
CA TRP A 83 -9.31 -3.47 4.16
C TRP A 83 -8.07 -3.16 5.02
N LYS A 84 -7.43 -2.01 4.75
CA LYS A 84 -6.27 -1.49 5.47
C LYS A 84 -6.35 0.03 5.59
N ILE A 85 -5.82 0.59 6.69
CA ILE A 85 -5.61 2.02 6.90
C ILE A 85 -4.11 2.27 7.04
N ILE A 86 -3.58 3.19 6.25
CA ILE A 86 -2.15 3.46 6.15
C ILE A 86 -1.93 4.95 6.42
N GLU A 87 -0.96 5.26 7.28
CA GLU A 87 -0.43 6.60 7.47
C GLU A 87 0.61 6.89 6.37
N LEU A 88 0.48 8.06 5.76
CA LEU A 88 1.34 8.60 4.72
C LEU A 88 2.42 9.51 5.31
N GLU A 89 3.52 9.68 4.60
CA GLU A 89 4.47 10.74 4.92
C GLU A 89 3.82 12.11 4.70
N GLY A 90 3.69 12.88 5.79
CA GLY A 90 2.83 14.07 5.84
C GLY A 90 1.76 13.98 6.92
N GLY A 91 1.59 12.81 7.56
CA GLY A 91 0.64 12.61 8.66
C GLY A 91 -0.81 12.45 8.20
N GLN A 92 -1.02 12.30 6.90
CA GLN A 92 -2.33 11.99 6.32
C GLN A 92 -2.59 10.48 6.34
N PHE A 93 -3.85 10.11 6.16
CA PHE A 93 -4.30 8.73 6.17
C PHE A 93 -5.01 8.38 4.88
N VAL A 94 -4.85 7.13 4.45
CA VAL A 94 -5.68 6.54 3.40
C VAL A 94 -6.19 5.19 3.84
N LYS A 95 -7.38 4.84 3.37
CA LYS A 95 -7.94 3.51 3.53
C LYS A 95 -8.10 2.86 2.18
N ILE A 96 -7.69 1.61 2.09
CA ILE A 96 -7.86 0.79 0.89
C ILE A 96 -8.76 -0.38 1.26
N ASN A 97 -9.84 -0.53 0.51
CA ASN A 97 -10.84 -1.56 0.69
C ASN A 97 -10.92 -2.41 -0.59
N GLN A 98 -10.76 -3.72 -0.49
CA GLN A 98 -10.95 -4.61 -1.65
C GLN A 98 -12.43 -4.93 -1.79
N ILE A 99 -13.02 -4.56 -2.92
CA ILE A 99 -14.44 -4.83 -3.22
C ILE A 99 -14.57 -6.21 -3.87
N GLU A 100 -13.74 -6.49 -4.87
CA GLU A 100 -13.78 -7.72 -5.66
C GLU A 100 -12.36 -8.26 -5.82
N GLU A 101 -12.21 -9.57 -5.67
CA GLU A 101 -10.89 -10.23 -5.62
C GLU A 101 -10.11 -9.97 -6.91
N GLU A 102 -8.92 -9.36 -6.76
CA GLU A 102 -7.99 -9.00 -7.84
C GLU A 102 -8.53 -8.06 -8.94
N SER A 103 -9.76 -7.56 -8.83
CA SER A 103 -10.39 -6.76 -9.90
C SER A 103 -10.81 -5.37 -9.48
N LEU A 104 -11.22 -5.14 -8.22
CA LEU A 104 -11.70 -3.84 -7.76
C LEU A 104 -11.20 -3.49 -6.36
N ILE A 105 -10.73 -2.24 -6.22
CA ILE A 105 -10.46 -1.62 -4.94
C ILE A 105 -11.21 -0.29 -4.83
N GLU A 106 -11.40 0.12 -3.59
CA GLU A 106 -11.93 1.43 -3.24
C GLU A 106 -10.94 2.11 -2.32
N LEU A 107 -10.57 3.34 -2.70
CA LEU A 107 -9.56 4.14 -2.01
C LEU A 107 -10.22 5.36 -1.39
N PHE A 108 -10.02 5.54 -0.09
CA PHE A 108 -10.50 6.68 0.69
C PHE A 108 -9.33 7.55 1.10
N GLY A 109 -9.49 8.86 1.02
CA GLY A 109 -8.46 9.85 1.33
C GLY A 109 -7.62 10.27 0.11
N PRO A 110 -6.49 10.97 0.32
CA PRO A 110 -5.86 11.27 1.62
C PRO A 110 -6.73 12.13 2.55
N ALA A 111 -6.68 11.87 3.87
CA ALA A 111 -7.41 12.61 4.91
C ALA A 111 -6.47 13.03 6.06
N GLU A 112 -6.79 14.09 6.80
CA GLU A 112 -5.96 14.59 7.92
C GLU A 112 -6.05 13.72 9.19
N SER A 113 -7.15 13.00 9.36
CA SER A 113 -7.37 12.07 10.46
C SER A 113 -8.04 10.78 9.97
N ILE A 114 -8.11 9.77 10.84
CA ILE A 114 -8.79 8.50 10.52
C ILE A 114 -10.31 8.72 10.47
N GLU A 115 -10.81 9.61 11.32
CA GLU A 115 -12.22 9.99 11.40
C GLU A 115 -12.69 10.74 10.16
N ASP A 116 -11.78 11.44 9.49
CA ASP A 116 -12.03 12.19 8.24
C ASP A 116 -11.87 11.34 6.98
N LEU A 117 -11.53 10.04 7.11
CA LEU A 117 -11.62 9.10 6.00
C LEU A 117 -13.11 8.97 5.63
N GLY A 118 -13.51 9.74 4.61
CA GLY A 118 -14.91 9.94 4.25
C GLY A 118 -15.69 8.66 3.99
N GLU A 119 -17.01 8.81 3.80
CA GLU A 119 -17.92 7.68 3.66
C GLU A 119 -17.88 7.03 2.26
N ASN A 120 -17.42 7.77 1.24
CA ASN A 120 -17.35 7.31 -0.14
C ASN A 120 -15.90 7.34 -0.63
N GLY A 121 -15.40 6.19 -1.08
CA GLY A 121 -14.09 6.10 -1.71
C GLY A 121 -14.20 6.21 -3.23
N VAL A 122 -13.06 6.43 -3.87
CA VAL A 122 -12.94 6.34 -5.33
C VAL A 122 -12.71 4.89 -5.70
N ILE A 123 -13.53 4.36 -6.62
CA ILE A 123 -13.42 2.98 -7.09
C ILE A 123 -12.41 2.91 -8.24
N TYR A 124 -11.45 2.00 -8.10
CA TYR A 124 -10.49 1.69 -9.14
C TYR A 124 -10.61 0.23 -9.56
N ARG A 125 -10.43 -0.01 -10.86
CA ARG A 125 -10.34 -1.36 -11.43
C ARG A 125 -8.90 -1.75 -11.68
N ASN A 126 -8.57 -3.00 -11.38
CA ASN A 126 -7.29 -3.55 -11.73
C ASN A 126 -7.15 -3.58 -13.25
N ILE A 127 -6.06 -3.03 -13.74
CA ILE A 127 -5.66 -3.13 -15.14
C ILE A 127 -4.49 -4.10 -15.15
N LYS A 128 -4.72 -5.32 -15.67
CA LYS A 128 -3.68 -6.33 -15.87
C LYS A 128 -2.69 -5.81 -16.92
N PHE A 129 -1.76 -4.97 -16.48
CA PHE A 129 -0.78 -4.30 -17.34
C PHE A 129 0.45 -5.18 -17.51
N GLU A 130 0.79 -5.47 -18.76
CA GLU A 130 2.18 -5.75 -19.14
C GLU A 130 2.84 -4.36 -19.37
N HIS A 131 3.55 -3.82 -18.37
CA HIS A 131 4.48 -2.65 -18.39
C HIS A 131 4.56 -1.70 -19.62
N PRO A 132 4.73 -0.36 -19.43
CA PRO A 132 3.79 0.62 -18.89
C PRO A 132 3.35 1.68 -19.95
N LEU A 133 2.25 2.42 -19.68
CA LEU A 133 1.94 3.70 -20.35
C LEU A 133 2.67 4.90 -19.72
N ILE A 134 3.15 4.76 -18.47
CA ILE A 134 3.93 5.79 -17.78
C ILE A 134 5.41 5.44 -17.97
N PRO A 135 6.19 6.25 -18.70
CA PRO A 135 7.59 5.90 -18.95
C PRO A 135 8.37 5.81 -17.63
N ASP A 136 9.21 4.79 -17.51
CA ASP A 136 10.06 4.54 -16.32
C ASP A 136 10.82 5.80 -15.87
N SER A 137 11.17 6.70 -16.81
CA SER A 137 11.79 7.99 -16.52
C SER A 137 11.01 8.88 -15.55
N VAL A 138 9.69 8.71 -15.46
CA VAL A 138 8.78 9.46 -14.60
C VAL A 138 8.67 8.81 -13.21
N LEU A 139 8.76 7.47 -13.12
CA LEU A 139 8.72 6.72 -11.86
C LEU A 139 10.00 6.90 -11.02
N TYR A 140 11.10 7.34 -11.63
CA TYR A 140 12.39 7.55 -10.97
C TYR A 140 12.81 9.03 -10.91
N MET A 141 11.86 9.97 -10.76
CA MET A 141 12.24 11.35 -10.45
C MET A 141 12.94 11.41 -9.07
N ARG A 142 14.15 12.00 -9.07
CA ARG A 142 15.04 12.14 -7.91
C ARG A 142 14.53 13.15 -6.92
#